data_AF-A0A8B8G692-F1
#
_entry.id   AF-A0A8B8G692-F1
#
_cell.length_a   1.000
_cell.length_b   1.000
_cell.length_c   1.000
_cell.angle_alpha   90.00
_cell.angle_beta   90.00
_cell.angle_gamma   90.00
#
_symmetry.space_group_name_H-M   'P 1'
#
loop_
_entity.id
_entity.type
_entity.pdbx_description
1 polymer ?
#
loop_
_entity_poly.entity_id
_entity_poly.type
_entity_poly.pdbx_seq_one_letter_code
_entity_poly.pdbx_strand_id
1 'polypeptide(L)'
;MSYRDLFKFTESMRSLGFHQQISMDSFHSPNFALVSEVLLWLALRFEPDINLPHEIETSEQRVYFIRSIVEFFANELKTTRELASKITQKGATLFRSLEEESELRPIRDNRVNGALDINEVEQSLKTLIEKTKRETSHIKDLIKNVSATEANLDAKIAKRREDLERNSKRLNTLKQVRPAFLEEFEDLESELRNLYQEYITRQRCISYLEHQQEQVAQAELMHMQEQQEMTKKIIENNKQDDDLKLLEGVNNESFNNQFLENTPDISIKGRVSSAATSRNRSMFDHLTDSETDSDLMLDDEDSNIMASDGELSTSKAEKLGSIHSDSDN
;
A
#
# COMPACT_ATOMS: atom_id res chain seq x y z
N MET A 1 -11.67 -1.73 29.63
CA MET A 1 -12.57 -0.58 29.90
C MET A 1 -12.44 -0.21 31.38
N SER A 2 -12.79 1.02 31.80
CA SER A 2 -12.89 1.30 33.24
C SER A 2 -14.11 0.62 33.84
N TYR A 3 -14.08 0.31 35.14
CA TYR A 3 -15.28 -0.08 35.90
C TYR A 3 -16.42 0.93 35.72
N ARG A 4 -16.10 2.23 35.64
CA ARG A 4 -17.08 3.30 35.39
C ARG A 4 -17.73 3.20 34.00
N ASP A 5 -17.03 2.68 33.00
CA ASP A 5 -17.53 2.56 31.63
C ASP A 5 -18.39 1.31 31.48
N LEU A 6 -17.96 0.19 32.09
CA LEU A 6 -18.76 -1.03 32.17
C LEU A 6 -20.08 -0.77 32.92
N PHE A 7 -20.05 -0.05 34.03
CA PHE A 7 -21.26 0.30 34.79
C PHE A 7 -22.21 1.20 33.98
N LYS A 8 -21.69 2.24 33.30
CA LYS A 8 -22.49 3.05 32.37
C LYS A 8 -23.12 2.18 31.27
N PHE A 9 -22.36 1.24 30.71
CA PHE A 9 -22.83 0.37 29.63
C PHE A 9 -23.95 -0.57 30.11
N THR A 10 -23.80 -1.25 31.24
CA THR A 10 -24.82 -2.16 31.76
C THR A 10 -26.11 -1.43 32.17
N GLU A 11 -26.01 -0.24 32.78
CA GLU A 11 -27.17 0.63 33.03
C GLU A 11 -27.81 1.19 31.74
N SER A 12 -27.02 1.46 30.70
CA SER A 12 -27.53 1.93 29.40
C SER A 12 -28.29 0.81 28.68
N MET A 13 -27.74 -0.41 28.62
CA MET A 13 -28.45 -1.55 28.04
C MET A 13 -29.72 -1.89 28.83
N ARG A 14 -29.70 -1.77 30.16
CA ARG A 14 -30.92 -1.95 30.99
C ARG A 14 -31.97 -0.88 30.72
N SER A 15 -31.59 0.40 30.63
CA SER A 15 -32.55 1.50 30.38
C SER A 15 -33.10 1.51 28.95
N LEU A 16 -32.36 0.98 27.97
CA LEU A 16 -32.88 0.69 26.64
C LEU A 16 -33.83 -0.54 26.63
N GLY A 17 -33.76 -1.42 27.63
CA GLY A 17 -34.61 -2.61 27.74
C GLY A 17 -34.03 -3.87 27.07
N PHE A 18 -32.71 -4.08 27.16
CA PHE A 18 -32.07 -5.33 26.74
C PHE A 18 -32.61 -6.52 27.55
N HIS A 19 -32.83 -7.67 26.89
CA HIS A 19 -33.56 -8.80 27.47
C HIS A 19 -32.78 -9.60 28.53
N GLN A 20 -31.44 -9.51 28.53
CA GLN A 20 -30.58 -10.24 29.46
C GLN A 20 -29.96 -9.28 30.48
N GLN A 21 -29.82 -9.70 31.75
CA GLN A 21 -29.05 -8.94 32.73
C GLN A 21 -27.55 -9.12 32.48
N ILE A 22 -26.90 -8.07 32.00
CA ILE A 22 -25.45 -8.07 31.78
C ILE A 22 -24.73 -7.86 33.12
N SER A 23 -23.97 -8.86 33.58
CA SER A 23 -23.09 -8.70 34.75
C SER A 23 -21.83 -7.91 34.39
N MET A 24 -21.33 -7.16 35.36
CA MET A 24 -19.99 -6.55 35.32
C MET A 24 -18.89 -7.62 35.19
N ASP A 25 -19.12 -8.80 35.76
CA ASP A 25 -18.15 -9.89 35.78
C ASP A 25 -17.91 -10.50 34.39
N SER A 26 -18.92 -10.45 33.52
CA SER A 26 -18.93 -11.00 32.17
C SER A 26 -17.90 -10.40 31.20
N PHE A 27 -17.16 -9.35 31.63
CA PHE A 27 -16.11 -8.68 30.85
C PHE A 27 -14.69 -8.88 31.42
N HIS A 28 -14.50 -9.66 32.50
CA HIS A 28 -13.16 -10.00 32.99
C HIS A 28 -12.42 -11.01 32.08
N SER A 29 -13.14 -11.72 31.22
CA SER A 29 -12.61 -12.60 30.18
C SER A 29 -13.29 -12.31 28.81
N PRO A 30 -12.69 -12.72 27.68
CA PRO A 30 -13.24 -12.44 26.35
C PRO A 30 -14.56 -13.19 26.07
N ASN A 31 -15.69 -12.52 26.29
CA ASN A 31 -17.04 -13.07 26.08
C ASN A 31 -17.65 -12.58 24.75
N PHE A 32 -17.33 -13.26 23.64
CA PHE A 32 -17.84 -12.88 22.32
C PHE A 32 -19.35 -13.13 22.15
N ALA A 33 -19.91 -14.16 22.80
CA ALA A 33 -21.33 -14.49 22.69
C ALA A 33 -22.20 -13.32 23.19
N LEU A 34 -21.89 -12.78 24.37
CA LEU A 34 -22.54 -11.58 24.91
C LEU A 34 -22.38 -10.36 23.99
N VAL A 35 -21.20 -10.15 23.41
CA VAL A 35 -20.94 -9.01 22.51
C VAL A 35 -21.75 -9.12 21.21
N SER A 36 -21.87 -10.33 20.64
CA SER A 36 -22.67 -10.56 19.43
C SER A 36 -24.17 -10.50 19.70
N GLU A 37 -24.65 -11.03 20.83
CA GLU A 37 -26.04 -10.90 21.31
C GLU A 37 -26.43 -9.41 21.49
N VAL A 38 -25.57 -8.63 22.15
CA VAL A 38 -25.74 -7.17 22.32
C VAL A 38 -25.78 -6.44 20.98
N LEU A 39 -24.83 -6.68 20.08
CA LEU A 39 -24.74 -5.95 18.81
C LEU A 39 -25.90 -6.32 17.86
N LEU A 40 -26.28 -7.61 17.81
CA LEU A 40 -27.41 -8.08 17.01
C LEU A 40 -28.74 -7.49 17.52
N TRP A 41 -28.95 -7.48 18.84
CA TRP A 41 -30.13 -6.84 19.44
C TRP A 41 -30.18 -5.33 19.17
N LEU A 42 -29.03 -4.64 19.23
CA LEU A 42 -28.97 -3.23 18.86
C LEU A 42 -29.32 -3.03 17.38
N ALA A 43 -28.83 -3.88 16.46
CA ALA A 43 -29.13 -3.75 15.04
C ALA A 43 -30.62 -3.98 14.73
N LEU A 44 -31.21 -5.04 15.28
CA LEU A 44 -32.66 -5.35 15.18
C LEU A 44 -33.57 -4.25 15.75
N ARG A 45 -33.03 -3.36 16.59
CA ARG A 45 -33.74 -2.19 17.14
C ARG A 45 -33.74 -0.99 16.20
N PHE A 46 -32.78 -0.90 15.27
CA PHE A 46 -32.80 0.10 14.20
C PHE A 46 -33.62 -0.41 13.01
N GLU A 47 -33.37 -1.64 12.56
CA GLU A 47 -34.07 -2.26 11.42
C GLU A 47 -34.52 -3.69 11.78
N PRO A 48 -35.83 -3.94 12.01
CA PRO A 48 -36.33 -5.25 12.46
C PRO A 48 -36.12 -6.40 11.47
N ASP A 49 -36.12 -6.09 10.17
CA ASP A 49 -36.03 -7.08 9.07
C ASP A 49 -34.58 -7.32 8.61
N ILE A 50 -33.57 -6.87 9.38
CA ILE A 50 -32.17 -6.92 8.99
C ILE A 50 -31.63 -8.36 8.92
N ASN A 51 -31.10 -8.72 7.75
CA ASN A 51 -30.50 -10.02 7.50
C ASN A 51 -28.99 -10.00 7.83
N LEU A 52 -28.66 -10.11 9.12
CA LEU A 52 -27.28 -10.22 9.62
C LEU A 52 -26.82 -11.68 9.74
N PRO A 53 -25.49 -11.95 9.74
CA PRO A 53 -24.96 -13.27 10.08
C PRO A 53 -25.38 -13.68 11.51
N HIS A 54 -25.68 -14.96 11.71
CA HIS A 54 -26.02 -15.52 13.04
C HIS A 54 -25.01 -16.55 13.54
N GLU A 55 -24.14 -17.06 12.67
CA GLU A 55 -23.08 -17.98 13.03
C GLU A 55 -21.90 -17.23 13.67
N ILE A 56 -21.40 -17.74 14.81
CA ILE A 56 -20.32 -17.11 15.60
C ILE A 56 -19.36 -18.14 16.21
N GLU A 57 -19.39 -19.39 15.76
CA GLU A 57 -18.62 -20.48 16.39
C GLU A 57 -17.13 -20.35 16.07
N THR A 58 -16.78 -20.24 14.78
CA THR A 58 -15.41 -20.10 14.29
C THR A 58 -14.90 -18.67 14.38
N SER A 59 -13.57 -18.48 14.36
CA SER A 59 -12.95 -17.15 14.30
C SER A 59 -13.32 -16.37 13.03
N GLU A 60 -13.46 -17.06 11.89
CA GLU A 60 -13.83 -16.48 10.60
C GLU A 60 -15.29 -15.96 10.61
N GLN A 61 -16.22 -16.77 11.10
CA GLN A 61 -17.63 -16.37 11.32
C GLN A 61 -17.73 -15.12 12.20
N ARG A 62 -16.96 -15.04 13.29
CA ARG A 62 -16.93 -13.86 14.18
C ARG A 62 -16.40 -12.61 13.49
N VAL A 63 -15.36 -12.72 12.66
CA VAL A 63 -14.83 -11.59 11.88
C VAL A 63 -15.85 -11.13 10.85
N TYR A 64 -16.53 -12.06 10.16
CA TYR A 64 -17.59 -11.75 9.21
C TYR A 64 -18.78 -11.05 9.88
N PHE A 65 -19.26 -11.56 11.02
CA PHE A 65 -20.30 -10.92 11.84
C PHE A 65 -19.96 -9.48 12.22
N ILE A 66 -18.78 -9.25 12.82
CA ILE A 66 -18.35 -7.91 13.23
C ILE A 66 -18.23 -6.97 12.03
N ARG A 67 -17.74 -7.47 10.88
CA ARG A 67 -17.68 -6.68 9.66
C ARG A 67 -19.08 -6.27 9.18
N SER A 68 -20.00 -7.21 9.02
CA SER A 68 -21.37 -6.94 8.56
C SER A 68 -22.11 -5.96 9.46
N ILE A 69 -21.97 -6.09 10.78
CA ILE A 69 -22.70 -5.24 11.73
C ILE A 69 -22.11 -3.82 11.82
N VAL A 70 -20.80 -3.66 11.63
CA VAL A 70 -20.15 -2.34 11.50
C VAL A 70 -20.52 -1.69 10.17
N GLU A 71 -20.55 -2.44 9.06
CA GLU A 71 -20.98 -1.93 7.76
C GLU A 71 -22.46 -1.48 7.79
N PHE A 72 -23.34 -2.20 8.51
CA PHE A 72 -24.71 -1.76 8.79
C PHE A 72 -24.76 -0.44 9.56
N PHE A 73 -24.22 -0.38 10.79
CA PHE A 73 -24.30 0.84 11.61
C PHE A 73 -23.63 2.05 10.95
N ALA A 74 -22.55 1.84 10.18
CA ALA A 74 -21.90 2.90 9.42
C ALA A 74 -22.75 3.43 8.26
N ASN A 75 -23.68 2.65 7.72
CA ASN A 75 -24.65 3.10 6.72
C ASN A 75 -25.87 3.74 7.39
N GLU A 76 -26.41 3.14 8.45
CA GLU A 76 -27.60 3.66 9.13
C GLU A 76 -27.35 4.99 9.89
N LEU A 77 -26.10 5.26 10.28
CA LEU A 77 -25.69 6.58 10.76
C LEU A 77 -25.74 7.66 9.65
N LYS A 78 -25.53 7.30 8.37
CA LYS A 78 -25.60 8.23 7.23
C LYS A 78 -27.06 8.55 6.90
N THR A 79 -27.91 7.53 6.77
CA THR A 79 -29.36 7.67 6.51
C THR A 79 -30.02 8.50 7.64
N THR A 80 -29.73 8.19 8.90
CA THR A 80 -30.19 8.96 10.07
C THR A 80 -29.72 10.43 9.99
N ARG A 81 -28.46 10.70 9.65
CA ARG A 81 -27.94 12.07 9.50
C ARG A 81 -28.60 12.82 8.33
N GLU A 82 -28.85 12.15 7.21
CA GLU A 82 -29.60 12.74 6.10
C GLU A 82 -31.05 13.05 6.50
N LEU A 83 -31.73 12.15 7.21
CA LEU A 83 -33.09 12.36 7.69
C LEU A 83 -33.15 13.52 8.70
N ALA A 84 -32.16 13.65 9.59
CA ALA A 84 -32.02 14.80 10.49
C ALA A 84 -31.80 16.13 9.74
N SER A 85 -31.07 16.11 8.61
CA SER A 85 -30.95 17.28 7.72
C SER A 85 -32.28 17.59 7.01
N LYS A 86 -32.92 16.57 6.44
CA LYS A 86 -34.20 16.66 5.71
C LYS A 86 -35.33 17.18 6.62
N ILE A 87 -35.48 16.70 7.85
CA ILE A 87 -36.51 17.20 8.79
C ILE A 87 -36.23 18.65 9.21
N THR A 88 -34.96 19.04 9.41
CA THR A 88 -34.58 20.43 9.71
C THR A 88 -34.92 21.36 8.54
N GLN A 89 -34.59 20.97 7.30
CA GLN A 89 -34.93 21.72 6.08
C GLN A 89 -36.46 21.81 5.88
N LYS A 90 -37.20 20.72 6.12
CA LYS A 90 -38.66 20.70 6.04
C LYS A 90 -39.32 21.56 7.12
N GLY A 91 -38.79 21.57 8.34
CA GLY A 91 -39.22 22.48 9.40
C GLY A 91 -39.01 23.96 9.01
N ALA A 92 -37.83 24.30 8.46
CA ALA A 92 -37.53 25.67 8.04
C ALA A 92 -38.35 26.14 6.81
N THR A 93 -38.73 25.23 5.91
CA THR A 93 -39.66 25.56 4.81
C THR A 93 -41.10 25.68 5.29
N LEU A 94 -41.56 24.78 6.16
CA LEU A 94 -42.89 24.85 6.78
C LEU A 94 -43.07 26.13 7.59
N PHE A 95 -42.06 26.54 8.37
CA PHE A 95 -42.09 27.77 9.15
C PHE A 95 -42.35 29.00 8.25
N ARG A 96 -41.57 29.17 7.18
CA ARG A 96 -41.77 30.27 6.22
C ARG A 96 -43.14 30.20 5.54
N SER A 97 -43.60 29.03 5.11
CA SER A 97 -44.93 28.91 4.48
C SER A 97 -46.09 29.18 5.43
N LEU A 98 -45.92 28.99 6.75
CA LEU A 98 -46.90 29.37 7.77
C LEU A 98 -46.84 30.86 8.12
N GLU A 99 -45.64 31.45 8.09
CA GLU A 99 -45.41 32.90 8.19
C GLU A 99 -46.03 33.63 6.99
N GLU A 100 -45.81 33.15 5.77
CA GLU A 100 -46.41 33.67 4.53
C GLU A 100 -47.95 33.53 4.50
N GLU A 101 -48.54 32.48 5.10
CA GLU A 101 -50.00 32.31 5.18
C GLU A 101 -50.70 33.43 5.97
N SER A 102 -50.02 34.15 6.87
CA SER A 102 -50.65 35.31 7.52
C SER A 102 -50.89 36.49 6.57
N GLU A 103 -50.00 36.69 5.59
CA GLU A 103 -50.11 37.71 4.54
C GLU A 103 -50.98 37.22 3.37
N LEU A 104 -50.82 35.94 2.98
CA LEU A 104 -51.57 35.35 1.87
C LEU A 104 -53.05 35.17 2.19
N ARG A 105 -53.44 35.03 3.47
CA ARG A 105 -54.84 34.92 3.91
C ARG A 105 -55.70 36.14 3.56
N PRO A 106 -55.40 37.38 4.03
CA PRO A 106 -56.21 38.55 3.66
C PRO A 106 -56.18 38.82 2.15
N ILE A 107 -55.07 38.51 1.46
CA ILE A 107 -55.01 38.59 -0.01
C ILE A 107 -55.99 37.61 -0.64
N ARG A 108 -55.97 36.33 -0.25
CA ARG A 108 -56.89 35.29 -0.73
C ARG A 108 -58.34 35.65 -0.44
N ASP A 109 -58.64 36.08 0.78
CA ASP A 109 -60.01 36.39 1.20
C ASP A 109 -60.53 37.65 0.45
N ASN A 110 -59.68 38.64 0.17
CA ASN A 110 -60.01 39.77 -0.70
C ASN A 110 -60.22 39.33 -2.17
N ARG A 111 -59.38 38.43 -2.70
CA ARG A 111 -59.52 37.89 -4.07
C ARG A 111 -60.74 36.99 -4.28
N VAL A 112 -61.19 36.29 -3.23
CA VAL A 112 -62.38 35.42 -3.27
C VAL A 112 -63.68 36.22 -3.16
N ASN A 113 -63.69 37.32 -2.37
CA ASN A 113 -64.87 38.16 -2.20
C ASN A 113 -64.94 39.33 -3.22
N GLY A 114 -63.83 39.67 -3.88
CA GLY A 114 -63.78 40.72 -4.91
C GLY A 114 -64.33 40.27 -6.26
N ALA A 115 -64.94 41.19 -6.99
CA ALA A 115 -65.26 40.97 -8.40
C ALA A 115 -63.96 40.94 -9.23
N LEU A 116 -63.84 39.98 -10.14
CA LEU A 116 -62.65 39.81 -10.98
C LEU A 116 -62.53 40.95 -12.00
N ASP A 117 -61.53 41.82 -11.84
CA ASP A 117 -61.16 42.77 -12.90
C ASP A 117 -60.41 42.04 -14.02
N ILE A 118 -61.03 42.01 -15.20
CA ILE A 118 -60.49 41.40 -16.42
C ILE A 118 -59.16 42.06 -16.81
N ASN A 119 -58.99 43.36 -16.54
CA ASN A 119 -57.75 44.09 -16.86
C ASN A 119 -56.57 43.63 -16.01
N GLU A 120 -56.79 43.40 -14.71
CA GLU A 120 -55.76 42.88 -13.80
C GLU A 120 -55.43 41.41 -14.10
N VAL A 121 -56.45 40.60 -14.44
CA VAL A 121 -56.24 39.23 -14.94
C VAL A 121 -55.41 39.25 -16.23
N GLU A 122 -55.66 40.16 -17.18
CA GLU A 122 -54.87 40.27 -18.40
C GLU A 122 -53.42 40.72 -18.13
N GLN A 123 -53.19 41.63 -17.18
CA GLN A 123 -51.85 42.07 -16.78
C GLN A 123 -51.06 40.98 -16.04
N SER A 124 -51.71 40.23 -15.14
CA SER A 124 -51.09 39.09 -14.47
C SER A 124 -50.76 37.95 -15.45
N LEU A 125 -51.62 37.69 -16.44
CA LEU A 125 -51.33 36.77 -17.55
C LEU A 125 -50.15 37.25 -18.41
N LYS A 126 -50.09 38.53 -18.79
CA LYS A 126 -48.96 39.09 -19.57
C LYS A 126 -47.62 38.95 -18.83
N THR A 127 -47.59 39.32 -17.55
CA THR A 127 -46.37 39.22 -16.72
C THR A 127 -45.96 37.76 -16.45
N LEU A 128 -46.91 36.84 -16.29
CA LEU A 128 -46.65 35.41 -16.19
C LEU A 128 -46.10 34.84 -17.50
N ILE A 129 -46.69 35.18 -18.65
CA ILE A 129 -46.20 34.79 -19.98
C ILE A 129 -44.78 35.29 -20.20
N GLU A 130 -44.44 36.52 -19.81
CA GLU A 130 -43.06 37.00 -19.87
C GLU A 130 -42.12 36.24 -18.94
N LYS A 131 -42.54 35.94 -17.70
CA LYS A 131 -41.74 35.16 -16.75
C LYS A 131 -41.42 33.78 -17.33
N THR A 132 -42.44 33.05 -17.79
CA THR A 132 -42.26 31.73 -18.41
C THR A 132 -41.46 31.80 -19.71
N LYS A 133 -41.58 32.89 -20.49
CA LYS A 133 -40.73 33.13 -21.68
C LYS A 133 -39.25 33.35 -21.31
N ARG A 134 -38.98 34.11 -20.24
CA ARG A 134 -37.62 34.32 -19.69
C ARG A 134 -37.03 33.01 -19.17
N GLU A 135 -37.80 32.24 -18.39
CA GLU A 135 -37.43 30.90 -17.90
C GLU A 135 -37.15 29.93 -19.07
N THR A 136 -38.00 29.93 -20.09
CA THR A 136 -37.81 29.12 -21.31
C THR A 136 -36.54 29.51 -22.07
N SER A 137 -36.20 30.80 -22.15
CA SER A 137 -34.93 31.23 -22.76
C SER A 137 -33.74 30.75 -21.93
N HIS A 138 -33.77 30.97 -20.61
CA HIS A 138 -32.70 30.52 -19.70
C HIS A 138 -32.47 29.01 -19.79
N ILE A 139 -33.54 28.20 -19.81
CA ILE A 139 -33.43 26.74 -19.98
C ILE A 139 -32.86 26.39 -21.35
N LYS A 140 -33.28 27.08 -22.42
CA LYS A 140 -32.74 26.88 -23.78
C LYS A 140 -31.25 27.24 -23.86
N ASP A 141 -30.80 28.26 -23.14
CA ASP A 141 -29.40 28.68 -23.09
C ASP A 141 -28.54 27.72 -22.26
N LEU A 142 -29.06 27.17 -21.15
CA LEU A 142 -28.44 26.04 -20.45
C LEU A 142 -28.30 24.81 -21.36
N ILE A 143 -29.32 24.47 -22.14
CA ILE A 143 -29.28 23.32 -23.07
C ILE A 143 -28.21 23.51 -24.15
N LYS A 144 -28.03 24.73 -24.70
CA LYS A 144 -26.91 25.03 -25.61
C LYS A 144 -25.56 24.80 -24.95
N ASN A 145 -25.39 25.28 -23.71
CA ASN A 145 -24.13 25.15 -22.97
C ASN A 145 -23.80 23.68 -22.69
N VAL A 146 -24.79 22.88 -22.27
CA VAL A 146 -24.64 21.43 -22.08
C VAL A 146 -24.30 20.72 -23.39
N SER A 147 -24.99 21.03 -24.49
CA SER A 147 -24.69 20.43 -25.81
C SER A 147 -23.29 20.82 -26.32
N ALA A 148 -22.81 22.02 -25.99
CA ALA A 148 -21.44 22.43 -26.28
C ALA A 148 -20.41 21.69 -25.41
N THR A 149 -20.68 21.43 -24.12
CA THR A 149 -19.77 20.62 -23.29
C THR A 149 -19.79 19.15 -23.70
N GLU A 150 -20.94 18.60 -24.08
CA GLU A 150 -21.12 17.26 -24.65
C GLU A 150 -20.24 17.07 -25.90
N ALA A 151 -20.37 17.94 -26.91
CA ALA A 151 -19.56 17.89 -28.13
C ALA A 151 -18.04 18.03 -27.85
N ASN A 152 -17.65 18.86 -26.88
CA ASN A 152 -16.26 18.99 -26.45
C ASN A 152 -15.74 17.72 -25.74
N LEU A 153 -16.58 17.05 -24.94
CA LEU A 153 -16.23 15.79 -24.28
C LEU A 153 -16.14 14.65 -25.30
N ASP A 154 -17.06 14.56 -26.26
CA ASP A 154 -16.98 13.59 -27.36
C ASP A 154 -15.71 13.77 -28.21
N ALA A 155 -15.31 15.01 -28.49
CA ALA A 155 -14.04 15.30 -29.15
C ALA A 155 -12.82 14.84 -28.31
N LYS A 156 -12.81 15.10 -27.00
CA LYS A 156 -11.78 14.59 -26.08
C LYS A 156 -11.79 13.04 -26.04
N ILE A 157 -12.95 12.39 -26.01
CA ILE A 157 -13.11 10.92 -26.00
C ILE A 157 -12.63 10.30 -27.32
N ALA A 158 -12.98 10.88 -28.47
CA ALA A 158 -12.56 10.42 -29.78
C ALA A 158 -11.03 10.45 -29.92
N LYS A 159 -10.39 11.57 -29.56
CA LYS A 159 -8.92 11.70 -29.55
C LYS A 159 -8.27 10.66 -28.61
N ARG A 160 -8.77 10.54 -27.37
CA ARG A 160 -8.24 9.56 -26.40
C ARG A 160 -8.42 8.11 -26.87
N ARG A 161 -9.50 7.77 -27.59
CA ARG A 161 -9.70 6.45 -28.22
C ARG A 161 -8.67 6.19 -29.32
N GLU A 162 -8.41 7.16 -30.19
CA GLU A 162 -7.40 7.01 -31.26
C GLU A 162 -5.99 6.86 -30.67
N ASP A 163 -5.62 7.67 -29.67
CA ASP A 163 -4.32 7.57 -28.99
C ASP A 163 -4.17 6.24 -28.22
N LEU A 164 -5.25 5.70 -27.65
CA LEU A 164 -5.27 4.35 -27.07
C LEU A 164 -5.08 3.27 -28.14
N GLU A 165 -5.73 3.38 -29.30
CA GLU A 165 -5.59 2.42 -30.40
C GLU A 165 -4.17 2.46 -31.01
N ARG A 166 -3.57 3.65 -31.16
CA ARG A 166 -2.17 3.82 -31.58
C ARG A 166 -1.22 3.17 -30.58
N ASN A 167 -1.43 3.41 -29.27
CA ASN A 167 -0.59 2.83 -28.21
C ASN A 167 -0.80 1.31 -28.04
N SER A 168 -2.01 0.77 -28.24
CA SER A 168 -2.25 -0.67 -28.18
C SER A 168 -1.62 -1.41 -29.36
N LYS A 169 -1.62 -0.81 -30.56
CA LYS A 169 -0.85 -1.29 -31.72
C LYS A 169 0.65 -1.29 -31.44
N ARG A 170 1.20 -0.18 -30.90
CA ARG A 170 2.61 -0.06 -30.48
C ARG A 170 3.00 -1.08 -29.41
N LEU A 171 2.12 -1.33 -28.44
CA LEU A 171 2.33 -2.35 -27.40
C LEU A 171 2.30 -3.77 -27.99
N ASN A 172 1.41 -4.05 -28.96
CA ASN A 172 1.37 -5.35 -29.63
C ASN A 172 2.65 -5.60 -30.45
N THR A 173 3.14 -4.61 -31.22
CA THR A 173 4.43 -4.74 -31.92
C THR A 173 5.59 -4.90 -30.94
N LEU A 174 5.61 -4.16 -29.82
CA LEU A 174 6.66 -4.30 -28.80
C LEU A 174 6.63 -5.67 -28.11
N LYS A 175 5.46 -6.28 -27.93
CA LYS A 175 5.32 -7.65 -27.41
C LYS A 175 5.76 -8.74 -28.41
N GLN A 176 5.78 -8.43 -29.71
CA GLN A 176 6.23 -9.35 -30.76
C GLN A 176 7.73 -9.27 -31.02
N VAL A 177 8.39 -8.15 -30.65
CA VAL A 177 9.83 -7.99 -30.77
C VAL A 177 10.53 -8.68 -29.59
N ARG A 178 11.29 -9.76 -29.86
CA ARG A 178 12.25 -10.33 -28.90
C ARG A 178 13.30 -9.25 -28.57
N PRO A 179 13.62 -8.98 -27.29
CA PRO A 179 14.69 -8.04 -26.94
C PRO A 179 16.03 -8.51 -27.50
N ALA A 180 16.82 -7.60 -28.09
CA ALA A 180 18.00 -7.94 -28.89
C ALA A 180 19.03 -8.82 -28.14
N PHE A 181 19.27 -8.55 -26.86
CA PHE A 181 20.24 -9.25 -26.03
C PHE A 181 19.65 -10.42 -25.22
N LEU A 182 18.38 -10.77 -25.42
CA LEU A 182 17.75 -11.88 -24.69
C LEU A 182 18.31 -13.24 -25.13
N GLU A 183 18.68 -13.37 -26.41
CA GLU A 183 19.29 -14.58 -26.96
C GLU A 183 20.70 -14.81 -26.39
N GLU A 184 21.52 -13.76 -26.39
CA GLU A 184 22.85 -13.75 -25.73
C GLU A 184 22.75 -14.07 -24.23
N PHE A 185 21.71 -13.57 -23.54
CA PHE A 185 21.47 -13.87 -22.13
C PHE A 185 21.05 -15.33 -21.88
N GLU A 186 20.17 -15.90 -22.72
CA GLU A 186 19.76 -17.30 -22.64
C GLU A 186 20.95 -18.26 -22.88
N ASP A 187 21.82 -17.94 -23.85
CA ASP A 187 23.05 -18.70 -24.12
C ASP A 187 24.05 -18.60 -22.97
N LEU A 188 24.26 -17.40 -22.39
CA LEU A 188 25.13 -17.22 -21.22
C LEU A 188 24.59 -17.91 -19.95
N GLU A 189 23.27 -17.94 -19.74
CA GLU A 189 22.67 -18.75 -18.68
C GLU A 189 22.88 -20.26 -18.92
N SER A 190 22.78 -20.72 -20.17
CA SER A 190 23.06 -22.10 -20.55
C SER A 190 24.52 -22.48 -20.24
N GLU A 191 25.48 -21.66 -20.67
CA GLU A 191 26.91 -21.88 -20.38
C GLU A 191 27.19 -21.85 -18.87
N LEU A 192 26.63 -20.87 -18.14
CA LEU A 192 26.80 -20.77 -16.68
C LEU A 192 26.26 -22.00 -15.94
N ARG A 193 25.10 -22.54 -16.34
CA ARG A 193 24.54 -23.77 -15.75
C ARG A 193 25.45 -24.97 -16.00
N ASN A 194 26.00 -25.11 -17.21
CA ASN A 194 26.94 -26.17 -17.57
C ASN A 194 28.24 -26.08 -16.75
N LEU A 195 28.85 -24.89 -16.67
CA LEU A 195 30.04 -24.63 -15.87
C LEU A 195 29.81 -24.88 -14.37
N TYR A 196 28.65 -24.50 -13.83
CA TYR A 196 28.30 -24.73 -12.43
C TYR A 196 28.10 -26.22 -12.12
N GLN A 197 27.49 -26.99 -13.01
CA GLN A 197 27.32 -28.43 -12.86
C GLN A 197 28.66 -29.18 -12.97
N GLU A 198 29.57 -28.72 -13.83
CA GLU A 198 30.94 -29.26 -13.87
C GLU A 198 31.71 -28.89 -12.58
N TYR A 199 31.60 -27.65 -12.09
CA TYR A 199 32.20 -27.21 -10.84
C TYR A 199 31.75 -28.05 -9.64
N ILE A 200 30.44 -28.30 -9.47
CA ILE A 200 29.91 -29.20 -8.43
C ILE A 200 30.53 -30.60 -8.54
N THR A 201 30.69 -31.10 -9.78
CA THR A 201 31.26 -32.43 -10.02
C THR A 201 32.73 -32.47 -9.62
N ARG A 202 33.54 -31.48 -10.03
CA ARG A 202 34.94 -31.36 -9.60
C ARG A 202 35.06 -31.19 -8.08
N GLN A 203 34.22 -30.38 -7.44
CA GLN A 203 34.25 -30.17 -5.99
C GLN A 203 33.92 -31.47 -5.22
N ARG A 204 32.97 -32.29 -5.70
CA ARG A 204 32.70 -33.62 -5.13
C ARG A 204 33.90 -34.56 -5.26
N CYS A 205 34.58 -34.56 -6.41
CA CYS A 205 35.80 -35.35 -6.61
C CYS A 205 36.96 -34.89 -5.70
N ILE A 206 37.15 -33.57 -5.55
CA ILE A 206 38.15 -32.98 -4.64
C ILE A 206 37.88 -33.44 -3.21
N SER A 207 36.68 -33.23 -2.67
CA SER A 207 36.39 -33.56 -1.27
C SER A 207 36.33 -35.07 -0.97
N TYR A 208 36.14 -35.91 -1.98
CA TYR A 208 36.39 -37.35 -1.86
C TYR A 208 37.90 -37.65 -1.71
N LEU A 209 38.75 -37.03 -2.53
CA LEU A 209 40.21 -37.23 -2.49
C LEU A 209 40.83 -36.65 -1.21
N GLU A 210 40.37 -35.48 -0.76
CA GLU A 210 40.74 -34.87 0.52
C GLU A 210 40.45 -35.83 1.69
N HIS A 211 39.23 -36.40 1.73
CA HIS A 211 38.84 -37.36 2.77
C HIS A 211 39.60 -38.70 2.68
N GLN A 212 39.98 -39.15 1.47
CA GLN A 212 40.83 -40.33 1.31
C GLN A 212 42.27 -40.05 1.79
N GLN A 213 42.82 -38.87 1.50
CA GLN A 213 44.14 -38.45 1.96
C GLN A 213 44.17 -38.29 3.49
N GLU A 214 43.12 -37.73 4.08
CA GLU A 214 42.99 -37.60 5.53
C GLU A 214 42.97 -38.97 6.23
N GLN A 215 42.22 -39.94 5.71
CA GLN A 215 42.21 -41.31 6.25
C GLN A 215 43.59 -41.99 6.20
N VAL A 216 44.35 -41.79 5.11
CA VAL A 216 45.72 -42.32 5.02
C VAL A 216 46.62 -41.65 6.05
N ALA A 217 46.58 -40.32 6.19
CA ALA A 217 47.36 -39.60 7.20
C ALA A 217 46.99 -39.97 8.64
N GLN A 218 45.71 -40.23 8.93
CA GLN A 218 45.26 -40.73 10.23
C GLN A 218 45.78 -42.15 10.50
N ALA A 219 45.77 -43.05 9.50
CA ALA A 219 46.31 -44.41 9.63
C ALA A 219 47.84 -44.42 9.79
N GLU A 220 48.56 -43.58 9.05
CA GLU A 220 50.01 -43.38 9.23
C GLU A 220 50.33 -42.85 10.64
N LEU A 221 49.53 -41.91 11.15
CA LEU A 221 49.68 -41.40 12.51
C LEU A 221 49.43 -42.49 13.58
N MET A 222 48.40 -43.32 13.40
CA MET A 222 48.15 -44.47 14.29
C MET A 222 49.31 -45.46 14.25
N HIS A 223 49.78 -45.86 13.07
CA HIS A 223 50.93 -46.76 12.95
C HIS A 223 52.24 -46.16 13.52
N MET A 224 52.46 -44.84 13.39
CA MET A 224 53.58 -44.16 14.05
C MET A 224 53.43 -44.16 15.58
N GLN A 225 52.21 -44.01 16.11
CA GLN A 225 51.95 -44.11 17.55
C GLN A 225 52.19 -45.54 18.07
N GLU A 226 51.69 -46.56 17.38
CA GLU A 226 51.95 -47.98 17.67
C GLU A 226 53.45 -48.29 17.67
N GLN A 227 54.18 -47.86 16.63
CA GLN A 227 55.63 -48.04 16.54
C GLN A 227 56.38 -47.30 17.66
N GLN A 228 55.97 -46.07 17.99
CA GLN A 228 56.55 -45.33 19.12
C GLN A 228 56.25 -45.99 20.46
N GLU A 229 55.08 -46.57 20.68
CA GLU A 229 54.78 -47.34 21.89
C GLU A 229 55.61 -48.61 21.98
N MET A 230 55.74 -49.37 20.89
CA MET A 230 56.58 -50.56 20.85
C MET A 230 58.05 -50.20 21.10
N THR A 231 58.54 -49.11 20.49
CA THR A 231 59.89 -48.60 20.72
C THR A 231 60.08 -48.11 22.16
N LYS A 232 59.09 -47.44 22.76
CA LYS A 232 59.13 -47.05 24.18
C LYS A 232 59.20 -48.27 25.10
N LYS A 233 58.41 -49.31 24.87
CA LYS A 233 58.44 -50.58 25.63
C LYS A 233 59.81 -51.26 25.51
N ILE A 234 60.43 -51.24 24.32
CA ILE A 234 61.80 -51.77 24.11
C ILE A 234 62.85 -50.91 24.82
N ILE A 235 62.75 -49.58 24.77
CA ILE A 235 63.69 -48.67 25.46
C ILE A 235 63.50 -48.72 26.98
N GLU A 236 62.29 -48.95 27.48
CA GLU A 236 62.01 -49.12 28.92
C GLU A 236 62.59 -50.42 29.47
N ASN A 237 62.56 -51.50 28.67
CA ASN A 237 63.30 -52.73 28.97
C ASN A 237 64.81 -52.51 28.87
N ASN A 238 65.32 -51.99 27.74
CA ASN A 238 66.76 -51.80 27.54
C ASN A 238 67.37 -50.82 28.56
N LYS A 239 66.64 -49.82 29.06
CA LYS A 239 67.14 -48.95 30.15
C LYS A 239 67.32 -49.68 31.48
N GLN A 240 66.61 -50.77 31.72
CA GLN A 240 66.86 -51.64 32.88
C GLN A 240 68.15 -52.48 32.70
N ASP A 241 68.62 -52.65 31.46
CA ASP A 241 69.85 -53.37 31.11
C ASP A 241 71.09 -52.46 30.86
N ASP A 242 70.90 -51.26 30.28
CA ASP A 242 71.98 -50.39 29.78
C ASP A 242 72.52 -49.37 30.81
N ASP A 243 71.78 -49.07 31.89
CA ASP A 243 72.32 -48.35 33.06
C ASP A 243 73.51 -49.11 33.70
N LEU A 244 73.77 -50.34 33.24
CA LEU A 244 74.88 -51.20 33.65
C LEU A 244 76.19 -51.00 32.85
N LYS A 245 76.21 -50.32 31.69
CA LYS A 245 77.38 -50.36 30.77
C LYS A 245 77.78 -49.08 30.02
N LEU A 246 78.93 -48.57 30.46
CA LEU A 246 80.03 -47.95 29.68
C LEU A 246 79.85 -46.54 29.09
N LEU A 247 80.64 -45.62 29.67
CA LEU A 247 80.89 -44.25 29.21
C LEU A 247 82.41 -44.06 29.00
N GLU A 248 82.97 -44.43 27.83
CA GLU A 248 84.37 -44.10 27.48
C GLU A 248 84.68 -44.16 25.96
N GLY A 249 85.42 -43.16 25.42
CA GLY A 249 86.15 -43.15 24.12
C GLY A 249 85.36 -43.31 22.79
N VAL A 250 85.13 -42.35 21.87
CA VAL A 250 85.80 -41.13 21.34
C VAL A 250 86.76 -41.35 20.13
N ASN A 251 86.25 -41.02 18.92
CA ASN A 251 86.93 -40.57 17.66
C ASN A 251 87.97 -41.52 16.99
N ASN A 252 88.42 -41.39 15.72
CA ASN A 252 88.11 -40.49 14.57
C ASN A 252 88.55 -41.18 13.24
N GLU A 253 87.97 -40.82 12.08
CA GLU A 253 88.66 -40.52 10.77
C GLU A 253 87.71 -40.56 9.54
N SER A 254 88.16 -40.04 8.39
CA SER A 254 87.36 -39.78 7.16
C SER A 254 87.86 -40.52 5.89
N PHE A 255 87.05 -40.57 4.81
CA PHE A 255 87.38 -40.02 3.46
C PHE A 255 86.29 -40.31 2.38
N ASN A 256 86.31 -39.55 1.27
CA ASN A 256 85.39 -39.63 0.11
C ASN A 256 86.00 -40.55 -1.02
N ASN A 257 85.54 -40.69 -2.27
CA ASN A 257 84.60 -40.00 -3.20
C ASN A 257 84.31 -40.98 -4.40
N GLN A 258 83.57 -40.79 -5.51
CA GLN A 258 82.73 -39.75 -6.18
C GLN A 258 81.93 -40.44 -7.33
N PHE A 259 81.28 -39.67 -8.25
CA PHE A 259 81.03 -40.00 -9.69
C PHE A 259 79.91 -41.02 -10.07
N LEU A 260 79.18 -40.97 -11.21
CA LEU A 260 78.93 -40.11 -12.42
C LEU A 260 77.59 -40.63 -13.07
N GLU A 261 76.87 -40.13 -14.10
CA GLU A 261 76.74 -38.86 -14.89
C GLU A 261 75.70 -39.08 -16.05
N ASN A 262 75.00 -38.04 -16.54
CA ASN A 262 74.77 -37.68 -17.98
C ASN A 262 73.46 -36.91 -18.32
N THR A 263 73.48 -36.19 -19.46
CA THR A 263 72.41 -35.34 -20.06
C THR A 263 72.23 -35.66 -21.57
N PRO A 264 71.24 -35.09 -22.30
CA PRO A 264 71.31 -33.77 -22.98
C PRO A 264 70.01 -32.93 -22.78
N ASP A 265 69.85 -31.63 -23.10
CA ASP A 265 70.34 -30.64 -24.12
C ASP A 265 69.51 -30.53 -25.43
N ILE A 266 69.21 -29.28 -25.84
CA ILE A 266 68.86 -28.73 -27.17
C ILE A 266 68.42 -27.24 -27.04
N SER A 267 68.67 -26.41 -28.07
CA SER A 267 68.39 -24.95 -28.09
C SER A 267 67.98 -24.44 -29.48
N ILE A 268 67.20 -23.34 -29.58
CA ILE A 268 67.36 -22.19 -30.54
C ILE A 268 66.26 -21.11 -30.38
N LYS A 269 66.55 -19.89 -30.87
CA LYS A 269 65.87 -18.58 -30.68
C LYS A 269 64.50 -18.38 -31.37
N GLY A 270 63.68 -17.49 -30.81
CA GLY A 270 62.58 -16.78 -31.51
C GLY A 270 62.08 -15.52 -30.75
N ARG A 271 61.63 -14.47 -31.47
CA ARG A 271 60.79 -13.35 -30.96
C ARG A 271 59.31 -13.69 -31.23
N VAL A 272 58.23 -13.09 -30.67
CA VAL A 272 57.91 -11.68 -30.33
C VAL A 272 56.77 -11.58 -29.27
N SER A 273 56.70 -10.43 -28.58
CA SER A 273 55.49 -9.70 -28.11
C SER A 273 54.31 -10.39 -27.37
N SER A 274 54.23 -10.18 -26.05
CA SER A 274 53.02 -9.87 -25.27
C SER A 274 53.46 -9.02 -24.06
N ALA A 275 52.83 -7.91 -23.63
CA ALA A 275 51.42 -7.53 -23.44
C ALA A 275 50.80 -8.12 -22.15
N ALA A 276 50.10 -7.27 -21.38
CA ALA A 276 49.52 -7.51 -20.04
C ALA A 276 50.52 -7.77 -18.89
N THR A 277 50.30 -7.37 -17.63
CA THR A 277 49.34 -6.41 -17.02
C THR A 277 49.79 -6.03 -15.60
N SER A 278 49.33 -4.88 -15.09
CA SER A 278 49.03 -4.56 -13.67
C SER A 278 49.85 -3.45 -12.98
N ARG A 279 49.16 -2.81 -12.01
CA ARG A 279 49.65 -1.88 -10.97
C ARG A 279 50.08 -0.47 -11.42
N ASN A 280 49.10 0.43 -11.39
CA ASN A 280 49.25 1.69 -10.63
C ASN A 280 48.04 1.85 -9.69
N ARG A 281 48.22 2.57 -8.57
CA ARG A 281 47.20 2.78 -7.54
C ARG A 281 47.33 4.21 -7.01
N SER A 282 46.20 4.78 -6.56
CA SER A 282 46.07 6.14 -6.00
C SER A 282 46.21 7.28 -7.01
N MET A 283 45.08 7.92 -7.31
CA MET A 283 44.82 9.28 -6.81
C MET A 283 43.42 9.28 -6.17
N PHE A 284 43.23 10.12 -5.17
CA PHE A 284 41.98 10.26 -4.41
C PHE A 284 41.54 11.71 -4.60
N ASP A 285 40.40 11.95 -5.26
CA ASP A 285 39.91 13.30 -5.52
C ASP A 285 38.37 13.37 -5.51
N HIS A 286 37.82 14.59 -5.51
CA HIS A 286 36.52 14.94 -4.93
C HIS A 286 35.27 14.37 -5.62
N LEU A 287 34.28 14.06 -4.77
CA LEU A 287 32.86 14.17 -5.10
C LEU A 287 32.40 15.63 -4.94
N THR A 288 32.09 16.31 -6.04
CA THR A 288 31.26 17.53 -6.07
C THR A 288 30.47 17.58 -7.38
N ASP A 289 29.19 17.94 -7.29
CA ASP A 289 28.23 18.31 -8.36
C ASP A 289 28.34 17.66 -9.75
N SER A 290 27.32 16.85 -10.05
CA SER A 290 26.67 16.87 -11.36
C SER A 290 25.20 17.15 -11.09
N GLU A 291 24.71 18.32 -11.51
CA GLU A 291 23.32 18.72 -11.30
C GLU A 291 22.37 17.71 -11.95
N THR A 292 21.29 17.36 -11.24
CA THR A 292 20.27 16.44 -11.74
C THR A 292 19.23 17.22 -12.53
N ASP A 293 19.63 17.71 -13.70
CA ASP A 293 18.73 18.34 -14.66
C ASP A 293 17.82 17.28 -15.32
N SER A 294 16.83 16.86 -14.54
CA SER A 294 15.72 16.02 -14.97
C SER A 294 14.47 16.89 -14.95
N ASP A 295 14.38 17.76 -15.96
CA ASP A 295 13.28 18.71 -16.19
C ASP A 295 11.96 17.96 -16.50
N LEU A 296 11.40 17.39 -15.43
CA LEU A 296 10.13 16.67 -15.41
C LEU A 296 9.01 17.71 -15.41
N MET A 297 8.73 18.23 -16.61
CA MET A 297 7.57 19.06 -16.92
C MET A 297 6.28 18.31 -16.55
N LEU A 298 5.84 18.51 -15.30
CA LEU A 298 4.50 18.20 -14.84
C LEU A 298 3.59 19.33 -15.34
N ASP A 299 2.73 19.02 -16.32
CA ASP A 299 1.70 19.93 -16.79
C ASP A 299 0.68 20.22 -15.66
N ASP A 300 0.94 21.22 -14.84
CA ASP A 300 0.06 21.72 -13.77
C ASP A 300 -1.16 22.52 -14.32
N GLU A 301 -1.78 22.04 -15.41
CA GLU A 301 -3.03 22.57 -15.97
C GLU A 301 -4.11 21.48 -16.15
N ASP A 302 -4.86 21.21 -15.07
CA ASP A 302 -6.34 21.18 -15.08
C ASP A 302 -6.95 21.01 -13.66
N SER A 303 -6.29 21.56 -12.62
CA SER A 303 -6.82 21.57 -11.23
C SER A 303 -7.83 22.70 -10.97
N ASN A 304 -8.55 23.11 -12.02
CA ASN A 304 -9.58 24.15 -11.97
C ASN A 304 -10.87 23.61 -11.33
N ILE A 305 -10.77 23.31 -10.04
CA ILE A 305 -11.91 22.96 -9.18
C ILE A 305 -12.84 24.17 -9.18
N MET A 306 -14.00 24.00 -9.82
CA MET A 306 -15.13 24.93 -9.73
C MET A 306 -15.57 25.02 -8.26
N ALA A 307 -15.02 26.01 -7.56
CA ALA A 307 -15.60 26.50 -6.32
C ALA A 307 -17.02 26.98 -6.65
N SER A 308 -18.02 26.22 -6.21
CA SER A 308 -19.41 26.59 -6.37
C SER A 308 -19.71 27.76 -5.44
N ASP A 309 -19.51 28.99 -5.92
CA ASP A 309 -19.81 30.23 -5.19
C ASP A 309 -21.30 30.33 -4.87
N GLY A 310 -21.66 29.73 -3.74
CA GLY A 310 -22.95 29.87 -3.08
C GLY A 310 -23.07 31.22 -2.39
N GLU A 311 -22.91 32.32 -3.13
CA GLU A 311 -23.19 33.68 -2.65
C GLU A 311 -24.70 33.82 -2.37
N LEU A 312 -25.10 33.38 -1.17
CA LEU A 312 -26.42 33.61 -0.62
C LEU A 312 -26.58 35.12 -0.39
N SER A 313 -27.20 35.81 -1.35
CA SER A 313 -27.39 37.26 -1.32
C SER A 313 -28.23 37.69 -0.11
N THR A 314 -27.57 37.99 1.02
CA THR A 314 -28.25 38.49 2.21
C THR A 314 -28.64 39.94 1.97
N SER A 315 -29.94 40.18 1.82
CA SER A 315 -30.50 41.51 1.57
C SER A 315 -30.16 42.46 2.72
N LYS A 316 -29.21 43.35 2.45
CA LYS A 316 -28.72 44.41 3.34
C LYS A 316 -29.90 45.22 3.90
N ALA A 317 -30.09 45.15 5.22
CA ALA A 317 -31.17 45.89 5.89
C ALA A 317 -30.98 47.41 5.72
N GLU A 318 -31.91 48.06 5.03
CA GLU A 318 -31.88 49.52 4.86
C GLU A 318 -32.32 50.21 6.15
N LYS A 319 -31.38 50.93 6.76
CA LYS A 319 -31.57 51.70 7.99
C LYS A 319 -32.29 53.01 7.68
N LEU A 320 -33.61 52.94 7.51
CA LEU A 320 -34.46 54.13 7.34
C LEU A 320 -34.23 55.12 8.50
N GLY A 321 -33.95 56.37 8.15
CA GLY A 321 -33.61 57.43 9.11
C GLY A 321 -34.83 58.06 9.75
N SER A 322 -34.78 58.28 11.07
CA SER A 322 -35.78 59.07 11.77
C SER A 322 -35.55 60.56 11.52
N ILE A 323 -36.39 61.19 10.69
CA ILE A 323 -36.41 62.65 10.47
C ILE A 323 -37.86 63.12 10.31
N HIS A 324 -38.58 63.30 11.43
CA HIS A 324 -39.70 64.23 11.63
C HIS A 324 -40.06 64.23 13.14
N SER A 325 -40.50 65.31 13.78
CA SER A 325 -40.40 66.75 13.46
C SER A 325 -40.95 67.54 14.65
N ASP A 326 -40.17 68.45 15.24
CA ASP A 326 -40.75 69.45 16.16
C ASP A 326 -41.58 70.47 15.34
N SER A 327 -42.85 70.65 15.69
CA SER A 327 -43.69 71.78 15.28
C SER A 327 -44.93 71.84 16.17
N ASP A 328 -45.17 73.01 16.75
CA ASP A 328 -46.27 73.29 17.69
C ASP A 328 -47.66 73.20 17.04
N ASN A 329 -48.65 72.65 17.75
CA ASN A 329 -49.79 73.40 18.32
C ASN A 329 -50.70 72.50 19.19
#